data_AF-A0A7Z7LMI7-F1
#
_entry.id   AF-A0A7Z7LMI7-F1
#
_cell.length_a   1.000
_cell.length_b   1.000
_cell.length_c   1.000
_cell.angle_alpha   90.00
_cell.angle_beta   90.00
_cell.angle_gamma   90.00
#
_symmetry.space_group_name_H-M   'P 1'
#
loop_
_entity.id
_entity.type
_entity.pdbx_description
1 polymer ?
#
loop_
_entity_poly.entity_id
_entity_poly.type
_entity_poly.pdbx_seq_one_letter_code
_entity_poly.pdbx_strand_id
1 'polypeptide(L)' 'MSTFQAGTFSTRTTDSNQLLASGTYTMVSDRLVEINLTSLVRNTQSKVNCAMVTPSQLNCTSDAGSQFSLARRG' A
#
# COMPACT_ATOMS: atom_id res chain seq x y z
N MET A 1 12.46 2.47 1.39
CA MET A 1 11.88 3.81 1.18
C MET A 1 10.73 3.70 0.20
N SER A 2 9.53 4.14 0.61
CA SER A 2 8.34 4.12 -0.24
C SER A 2 8.08 5.54 -0.72
N THR A 3 8.31 5.82 -2.00
CA THR A 3 8.01 7.12 -2.62
C THR A 3 6.53 7.16 -3.01
N PHE A 4 5.81 8.14 -2.49
CA PHE A 4 4.43 8.45 -2.89
C PHE A 4 4.49 9.55 -3.96
N GLN A 5 4.39 9.19 -5.23
CA GLN A 5 4.29 10.15 -6.34
C GLN A 5 3.08 9.82 -7.23
N ALA A 6 2.25 10.83 -7.50
CA ALA A 6 1.17 10.78 -8.49
C ALA A 6 0.14 9.63 -8.33
N GLY A 7 -0.24 9.26 -7.10
CA GLY A 7 -1.20 8.16 -6.88
C GLY A 7 -0.59 6.76 -6.99
N THR A 8 0.74 6.67 -7.12
CA THR A 8 1.47 5.41 -7.13
C THR A 8 2.37 5.29 -5.90
N PHE A 9 2.51 4.07 -5.40
CA PHE A 9 3.44 3.74 -4.33
C PHE A 9 4.29 2.56 -4.79
N SER A 10 5.56 2.59 -4.42
CA SER A 10 6.49 1.48 -4.66
C SER A 10 7.04 1.04 -3.31
N THR A 11 6.84 -0.24 -2.98
CA THR A 11 7.40 -0.81 -1.77
C THR A 11 8.71 -1.50 -2.14
N ARG A 12 9.79 -0.98 -1.56
CA ARG A 12 11.11 -1.59 -1.61
C ARG A 12 11.39 -2.28 -0.29
N THR A 13 11.96 -3.48 -0.34
CA THR A 13 12.53 -4.11 0.86
C THR A 13 13.62 -3.24 1.44
N THR A 14 13.63 -3.16 2.76
CA THR A 14 14.74 -2.56 3.52
C THR A 14 16.04 -3.36 3.40
N ASP A 15 15.94 -4.66 3.12
CA ASP A 15 17.10 -5.58 3.10
C ASP A 15 17.94 -5.48 1.82
N SER A 16 17.29 -5.50 0.66
CA SER A 16 17.97 -5.60 -0.65
C SER A 16 17.72 -4.41 -1.59
N ASN A 17 16.93 -3.40 -1.15
CA ASN A 17 16.50 -2.26 -1.96
C ASN A 17 15.76 -2.66 -3.26
N GLN A 18 15.36 -3.92 -3.38
CA GLN A 18 14.61 -4.45 -4.51
C GLN A 18 13.15 -3.98 -4.45
N LEU A 19 12.61 -3.67 -5.62
CA LEU A 19 11.18 -3.38 -5.78
C LEU A 19 10.41 -4.69 -5.60
N LEU A 20 9.80 -4.88 -4.44
CA LEU A 20 8.98 -6.07 -4.17
C LEU A 20 7.59 -5.96 -4.79
N ALA A 21 7.04 -4.75 -4.73
CA ALA A 21 5.71 -4.46 -5.19
C ALA A 21 5.61 -3.01 -5.65
N SER A 22 4.93 -2.78 -6.77
CA SER A 22 4.47 -1.46 -7.17
C SER A 22 2.95 -1.48 -7.16
N GLY A 23 2.34 -0.33 -6.94
CA GLY A 23 0.90 -0.25 -6.99
C GLY A 23 0.41 1.16 -7.10
N THR A 24 -0.89 1.27 -7.28
CA THR A 24 -1.60 2.54 -7.26
C THR A 24 -2.54 2.57 -6.07
N TYR A 25 -2.85 3.76 -5.59
CA TYR A 25 -3.88 3.95 -4.57
C TYR A 25 -4.93 4.91 -5.09
N THR A 26 -6.18 4.65 -4.74
CA THR A 26 -7.33 5.48 -5.06
C THR A 26 -8.07 5.77 -3.76
N MET A 27 -8.43 7.03 -3.55
CA MET A 27 -9.28 7.41 -2.43
C MET A 27 -10.72 7.11 -2.83
N VAL A 28 -11.28 6.03 -2.28
CA VAL A 28 -12.68 5.67 -2.48
C VAL A 28 -13.58 6.58 -1.64
N SER A 29 -13.08 7.02 -0.48
CA SER A 29 -13.74 7.98 0.42
C SER A 29 -12.69 8.71 1.26
N ASP A 30 -13.11 9.74 2.01
CA ASP A 30 -12.25 10.54 2.89
C ASP A 30 -11.46 9.70 3.92
N ARG A 31 -11.99 8.52 4.27
CA ARG A 31 -11.37 7.58 5.21
C ARG A 31 -11.08 6.20 4.60
N LEU A 32 -11.34 5.99 3.31
CA LEU A 32 -11.17 4.70 2.66
C LEU A 32 -10.28 4.83 1.44
N VAL A 33 -9.17 4.10 1.45
CA VAL A 33 -8.21 4.06 0.36
C VAL A 33 -8.14 2.64 -0.16
N GLU A 34 -8.43 2.45 -1.45
CA GLU A 34 -8.20 1.19 -2.14
C GLU A 34 -6.82 1.25 -2.77
N ILE A 35 -6.03 0.22 -2.54
CA ILE A 35 -4.66 0.10 -3.00
C ILE A 35 -4.58 -1.14 -3.88
N ASN A 36 -4.16 -0.97 -5.13
CA ASN A 36 -3.97 -2.06 -6.05
C ASN A 36 -2.48 -2.41 -6.10
N LEU A 37 -2.08 -3.39 -5.30
CA LEU A 37 -0.70 -3.81 -5.14
C LEU A 37 -0.36 -4.89 -6.18
N THR A 38 0.69 -4.68 -6.96
CA THR A 38 1.23 -5.66 -7.91
C THR A 38 2.60 -6.08 -7.42
N SER A 39 2.71 -7.32 -6.93
CA SER A 39 3.98 -7.91 -6.55
C SER A 39 4.74 -8.32 -7.81
N LEU A 40 5.86 -7.66 -8.07
CA LEU A 40 6.73 -7.96 -9.22
C LEU A 40 7.50 -9.27 -9.02
N VAL A 41 7.77 -9.65 -7.77
CA VAL A 41 8.54 -10.85 -7.44
C VAL A 41 7.73 -12.12 -7.60
N ARG A 42 6.43 -12.04 -7.27
CA ARG A 42 5.50 -13.17 -7.40
C ARG A 42 4.60 -13.05 -8.63
N ASN A 43 4.74 -11.98 -9.40
CA ASN A 43 3.89 -11.62 -10.53
C ASN A 43 2.38 -11.74 -10.22
N THR A 44 1.99 -11.33 -9.01
CA THR A 44 0.62 -11.42 -8.48
C THR A 44 0.08 -10.04 -8.18
N GLN A 45 -1.19 -9.82 -8.48
CA GLN A 45 -1.89 -8.60 -8.12
C GLN A 45 -2.81 -8.89 -6.94
N SER A 46 -2.72 -8.06 -5.91
CA SER A 46 -3.49 -8.13 -4.69
C SER A 46 -4.13 -6.79 -4.40
N LYS A 47 -5.41 -6.82 -4.04
CA LYS A 47 -6.11 -5.62 -3.58
C LYS A 47 -5.92 -5.44 -2.09
N VAL A 48 -5.67 -4.22 -1.67
CA VAL A 48 -5.47 -3.84 -0.28
C VAL A 48 -6.42 -2.70 0.04
N ASN A 49 -7.29 -2.90 1.03
CA ASN A 49 -8.19 -1.86 1.51
C ASN A 49 -7.65 -1.26 2.79
N CYS A 50 -7.41 0.04 2.78
CA CYS A 50 -6.89 0.81 3.89
C CYS A 50 -7.95 1.75 4.45
N ALA A 51 -8.33 1.53 5.70
CA ALA A 51 -9.19 2.43 6.45
C ALA A 51 -8.35 3.42 7.25
N MET A 52 -8.66 4.71 7.14
CA MET A 52 -8.02 5.77 7.90
C MET A 52 -8.57 5.77 9.32
N VAL A 53 -7.78 5.23 10.25
CA VAL A 53 -8.10 5.22 11.68
C VAL A 53 -7.67 6.53 12.31
N THR A 54 -6.50 7.04 11.90
CA THR A 54 -6.03 8.39 12.26
C THR A 54 -5.45 9.08 11.03
N PRO A 55 -5.32 10.42 11.02
CA PRO A 55 -4.76 11.15 9.87
C PRO A 55 -3.35 10.67 9.44
N SER A 56 -2.61 10.06 10.37
CA SER A 56 -1.26 9.52 10.17
C SER A 56 -1.21 7.99 10.15
N GLN A 57 -2.31 7.28 10.40
CA GLN A 57 -2.35 5.81 10.48
C GLN A 57 -3.51 5.22 9.68
N LEU A 58 -3.15 4.33 8.77
CA LEU A 58 -4.07 3.57 7.93
C LEU A 58 -3.99 2.10 8.35
N ASN A 59 -5.14 1.48 8.64
CA ASN A 59 -5.22 0.03 8.81
C ASN A 59 -5.60 -0.60 7.49
N CYS A 60 -4.65 -1.31 6.91
CA CYS A 60 -4.74 -1.95 5.61
C CYS A 60 -4.98 -3.44 5.75
N THR A 61 -5.89 -3.96 4.95
CA THR A 61 -6.17 -5.40 4.85
C THR A 61 -6.01 -5.81 3.40
N SER A 62 -5.12 -6.76 3.12
CA SER A 62 -5.01 -7.36 1.79
C SER A 62 -6.13 -8.36 1.55
N ASP A 63 -6.45 -8.60 0.30
CA ASP A 63 -7.33 -9.66 -0.18
C ASP A 63 -6.91 -11.06 0.30
N ALA A 64 -5.60 -11.29 0.48
CA ALA A 64 -5.05 -12.50 1.09
C ALA A 64 -5.38 -12.65 2.59
N GLY A 65 -6.05 -11.67 3.22
CA GLY A 65 -6.40 -11.66 4.64
C GLY A 65 -5.33 -11.09 5.57
N SER A 66 -4.20 -10.62 5.02
CA SER A 66 -3.13 -10.03 5.81
C SER A 66 -3.50 -8.61 6.25
N GLN A 67 -3.48 -8.36 7.55
CA GLN A 67 -3.73 -7.04 8.13
C GLN A 67 -2.39 -6.39 8.51
N PHE A 68 -2.21 -5.13 8.11
CA PHE A 68 -1.03 -4.35 8.43
C PHE A 68 -1.38 -2.87 8.55
N SER A 69 -0.68 -2.14 9.40
CA SER A 69 -0.87 -0.70 9.55
C SER A 69 0.19 0.06 8.77
N LEU A 70 -0.24 1.00 7.92
CA LEU A 70 0.65 1.95 7.26
C LEU A 70 0.68 3.26 8.04
N ALA A 71 1.88 3.72 8.38
CA ALA A 71 2.10 5.07 8.87
C ALA A 71 2.22 6.01 7.66
N ARG A 72 1.28 6.93 7.53
CA ARG A 72 1.33 7.99 6.53
C ARG A 72 2.28 9.07 7.07
N ARG A 73 3.53 9.06 6.60
CA ARG A 73 4.44 10.19 6.79
C ARG A 73 4.07 11.24 5.74
N GLY A 74 3.33 12.26 6.18
CA GLY A 74 3.03 13.46 5.41
C GLY A 74 4.27 14.31 5.18
#